data_AF-A0A7S3HRF8-F1
#
_entry.id   AF-A0A7S3HRF8-F1
#
_cell.length_a   1.000
_cell.length_b   1.000
_cell.length_c   1.000
_cell.angle_alpha   90.00
_cell.angle_beta   90.00
_cell.angle_gamma   90.00
#
_symmetry.space_group_name_H-M   'P 1'
#
loop_
_entity.id
_entity.type
_entity.pdbx_description
1 polymer ?
#
loop_
_entity_poly.entity_id
_entity_poly.type
_entity_poly.pdbx_seq_one_letter_code
_entity_poly.pdbx_strand_id
1 'polypeptide(L)'
;AVLALNGPNSPAVLAPLTNTSLDSTSFPPGTAQQIKVAGVHLLALRVSFAGELGWELHCPAGEAVMLHAALTSEGRHHAMQPAGYFALLNSLRVEKGFVHYGADISTA
;
A
#
# COMPACT_ATOMS: atom_id res chain seq x y z
N ALA A 1 2.94 9.75 7.84
CA ALA A 1 3.76 8.64 7.32
C ALA A 1 2.97 7.91 6.24
N VAL A 2 3.66 7.26 5.32
CA VAL A 2 3.03 6.48 4.24
C VAL A 2 3.55 5.06 4.30
N LEU A 3 2.65 4.09 4.30
CA LEU A 3 2.97 2.66 4.23
C LEU A 3 2.35 2.13 2.94
N ALA A 4 3.17 1.52 2.09
CA ALA A 4 2.70 0.86 0.87
C ALA A 4 2.55 -0.64 1.12
N LEU A 5 1.34 -1.16 0.92
CA LEU A 5 1.05 -2.59 0.95
C LEU A 5 0.78 -3.07 -0.47
N ASN A 6 1.65 -3.92 -0.99
CA ASN A 6 1.58 -4.41 -2.37
C ASN A 6 1.59 -5.94 -2.40
N GLY A 7 0.71 -6.53 -3.21
CA GLY A 7 0.64 -7.96 -3.45
C GLY A 7 -0.79 -8.52 -3.51
N PRO A 8 -0.98 -9.73 -4.04
CA PRO A 8 -2.30 -10.34 -4.24
C PRO A 8 -3.06 -10.57 -2.91
N ASN A 9 -2.33 -10.76 -1.80
CA ASN A 9 -2.90 -10.98 -0.47
C ASN A 9 -3.17 -9.67 0.30
N SER A 10 -2.89 -8.51 -0.28
CA SER A 10 -3.13 -7.20 0.37
C SER A 10 -4.58 -7.02 0.87
N PRO A 11 -5.63 -7.43 0.14
CA PRO A 11 -7.00 -7.33 0.64
C PRO A 11 -7.23 -8.24 1.86
N ALA A 12 -6.65 -9.44 1.86
CA ALA A 12 -6.78 -10.41 2.95
C ALA A 12 -6.09 -9.93 4.24
N VAL A 13 -4.94 -9.24 4.12
CA VAL A 13 -4.23 -8.63 5.25
C VAL A 13 -5.00 -7.42 5.83
N LEU A 14 -5.68 -6.65 4.99
CA LEU A 14 -6.43 -5.48 5.42
C LEU A 14 -7.84 -5.82 5.95
N ALA A 15 -8.48 -6.87 5.44
CA ALA A 15 -9.82 -7.29 5.84
C ALA A 15 -10.03 -7.46 7.35
N PRO A 16 -9.13 -8.08 8.14
CA PRO A 16 -9.31 -8.18 9.59
C PRO A 16 -9.05 -6.85 10.33
N LEU A 17 -8.35 -5.91 9.69
CA LEU A 17 -7.96 -4.65 10.31
C LEU A 17 -8.92 -3.50 9.98
N THR A 18 -9.81 -3.66 9.02
CA THR A 18 -10.76 -2.62 8.58
C THR A 18 -12.18 -3.14 8.50
N ASN A 19 -13.14 -2.28 8.85
CA ASN A 19 -14.57 -2.57 8.67
C ASN A 19 -15.08 -2.09 7.30
N THR A 20 -14.23 -1.48 6.48
CA THR A 20 -14.60 -0.98 5.15
C THR A 20 -14.49 -2.11 4.13
N SER A 21 -15.49 -2.29 3.27
CA SER A 21 -15.38 -3.24 2.16
C SER A 21 -14.25 -2.82 1.21
N LEU A 22 -13.33 -3.76 0.96
CA LEU A 22 -12.19 -3.61 0.06
C LEU A 22 -12.49 -4.19 -1.34
N ASP A 23 -13.75 -4.48 -1.63
CA ASP A 23 -14.16 -5.07 -2.90
C ASP A 23 -13.86 -4.12 -4.06
N SER A 24 -13.57 -4.70 -5.23
CA SER A 24 -13.32 -3.94 -6.47
C SER A 24 -14.47 -3.01 -6.86
N THR A 25 -15.69 -3.30 -6.40
CA THR A 25 -16.88 -2.48 -6.62
C THR A 25 -16.95 -1.28 -5.67
N SER A 26 -16.51 -1.46 -4.42
CA SER A 26 -16.56 -0.43 -3.37
C SER A 26 -15.34 0.49 -3.40
N PHE A 27 -14.22 -0.01 -3.92
CA PHE A 27 -12.94 0.70 -3.94
C PHE A 27 -12.26 0.59 -5.30
N PRO A 28 -12.69 1.31 -6.36
CA PRO A 28 -12.08 1.15 -7.68
C PRO A 28 -10.61 1.60 -7.70
N PRO A 29 -9.77 1.05 -8.60
CA PRO A 29 -8.37 1.47 -8.72
C PRO A 29 -8.27 2.97 -9.02
N GLY A 30 -7.30 3.66 -8.42
CA GLY A 30 -7.13 5.10 -8.55
C GLY A 30 -8.06 5.95 -7.67
N THR A 31 -8.82 5.33 -6.75
CA THR A 31 -9.59 6.07 -5.75
C THR A 31 -8.85 6.22 -4.43
N ALA A 32 -9.21 7.29 -3.71
CA ALA A 32 -8.77 7.55 -2.36
C ALA A 32 -10.00 7.59 -1.44
N GLN A 33 -9.95 6.90 -0.30
CA GLN A 33 -11.01 6.98 0.70
C GLN A 33 -10.41 7.01 2.11
N GLN A 34 -11.09 7.72 3.00
CA GLN A 34 -10.75 7.68 4.42
C GLN A 34 -11.31 6.40 5.02
N ILE A 35 -10.42 5.57 5.55
CA ILE A 35 -10.77 4.30 6.17
C ILE A 35 -10.17 4.24 7.58
N LYS A 36 -10.70 3.32 8.38
CA LYS A 36 -10.16 3.05 9.72
C LYS A 36 -9.49 1.69 9.70
N VAL A 37 -8.18 1.68 9.92
CA VAL A 37 -7.36 0.44 9.95
C VAL A 37 -6.74 0.30 11.33
N ALA A 38 -6.96 -0.84 11.99
CA ALA A 38 -6.41 -1.13 13.32
C ALA A 38 -6.72 -0.03 14.38
N GLY A 39 -7.87 0.66 14.24
CA GLY A 39 -8.24 1.77 15.12
C GLY A 39 -7.77 3.16 14.68
N VAL A 40 -6.88 3.24 13.69
CA VAL A 40 -6.28 4.48 13.16
C VAL A 40 -7.10 5.03 12.00
N HIS A 41 -7.44 6.31 12.04
CA HIS A 41 -8.06 7.00 10.90
C HIS A 41 -6.97 7.38 9.90
N LEU A 42 -7.07 6.83 8.68
CA LEU A 42 -6.08 7.05 7.63
C LEU A 42 -6.73 7.25 6.27
N LEU A 43 -6.00 7.85 5.34
CA LEU A 43 -6.39 7.93 3.94
C LEU A 43 -5.75 6.76 3.19
N ALA A 44 -6.57 5.86 2.65
CA ALA A 44 -6.11 4.77 1.80
C ALA A 44 -6.29 5.12 0.33
N LEU A 45 -5.22 5.04 -0.44
CA LEU A 45 -5.25 5.18 -1.88
C LEU A 45 -5.07 3.80 -2.50
N ARG A 46 -5.96 3.40 -3.40
CA ARG A 46 -5.80 2.16 -4.16
C ARG A 46 -4.91 2.41 -5.38
N VAL A 47 -3.64 2.64 -5.08
CA VAL A 47 -2.56 2.88 -6.04
C VAL A 47 -1.38 2.00 -5.64
N SER A 48 -0.69 1.42 -6.63
CA SER A 48 0.52 0.63 -6.41
C SER A 48 1.58 0.98 -7.44
N PHE A 49 2.76 1.36 -6.95
CA PHE A 49 3.92 1.61 -7.80
C PHE A 49 4.58 0.33 -8.34
N ALA A 50 4.25 -0.83 -7.75
CA ALA A 50 4.68 -2.14 -8.24
C ALA A 50 3.75 -2.69 -9.36
N GLY A 51 2.62 -2.02 -9.63
CA GLY A 51 1.63 -2.46 -10.62
C GLY A 51 0.90 -3.75 -10.26
N GLU A 52 0.93 -4.12 -8.98
CA GLU A 52 0.19 -5.21 -8.38
C GLU A 52 -1.01 -4.67 -7.59
N LEU A 53 -1.90 -5.55 -7.12
CA LEU A 53 -2.97 -5.13 -6.22
C LEU A 53 -2.37 -4.58 -4.92
N GLY A 54 -2.65 -3.33 -4.58
CA GLY A 54 -2.05 -2.68 -3.42
C GLY A 54 -2.72 -1.37 -3.02
N TRP A 55 -2.36 -0.92 -1.81
CA TRP A 55 -2.84 0.31 -1.21
C TRP A 55 -1.69 1.11 -0.60
N GLU A 56 -1.76 2.43 -0.75
CA GLU A 56 -0.95 3.38 0.01
C GLU A 56 -1.76 3.92 1.18
N LEU A 57 -1.25 3.71 2.40
CA LEU A 57 -1.91 4.07 3.65
C LEU A 57 -1.24 5.31 4.23
N HIS A 58 -1.93 6.44 4.15
CA HIS A 58 -1.48 7.73 4.68
C HIS A 58 -2.03 7.94 6.08
N CYS A 59 -1.16 7.83 7.08
CA CYS A 59 -1.51 7.97 8.49
C CYS A 59 -0.73 9.12 9.17
N PRO A 60 -1.25 9.66 10.28
CA PRO A 60 -0.49 10.56 11.15
C PRO A 60 0.82 9.90 11.63
N ALA A 61 1.91 10.67 11.71
CA ALA A 61 3.23 10.11 12.02
C ALA A 61 3.30 9.39 13.39
N GLY A 62 2.53 9.87 14.39
CA GLY A 62 2.49 9.27 15.73
C GLY A 62 1.86 7.87 15.78
N GLU A 63 0.97 7.55 14.83
CA GLU A 63 0.26 6.27 14.79
C GLU A 63 0.87 5.28 13.78
N ALA A 64 1.87 5.72 13.02
CA ALA A 64 2.52 4.93 11.98
C ALA A 64 3.17 3.64 12.51
N VAL A 65 3.78 3.70 13.70
CA VAL A 65 4.42 2.54 14.33
C VAL A 65 3.39 1.49 14.72
N MET A 66 2.25 1.91 15.30
CA MET A 66 1.18 0.99 15.66
C MET A 66 0.56 0.36 14.41
N LEU A 67 0.29 1.17 13.38
CA LEU A 67 -0.25 0.68 12.11
C LEU A 67 0.70 -0.33 11.46
N HIS A 68 2.00 -0.04 11.41
CA HIS A 68 3.01 -0.96 10.89
C HIS A 68 3.07 -2.27 11.68
N ALA A 69 3.03 -2.20 13.02
CA ALA A 69 3.04 -3.38 13.87
C ALA A 69 1.80 -4.25 13.66
N ALA A 70 0.60 -3.64 13.57
CA ALA A 70 -0.64 -4.33 13.28
C ALA A 70 -0.61 -5.02 11.90
N LEU A 71 -0.18 -4.30 10.86
CA LEU A 71 -0.03 -4.85 9.51
C LEU A 71 0.99 -5.99 9.47
N THR A 72 2.11 -5.86 10.18
CA THR A 72 3.14 -6.91 10.25
C THR A 72 2.65 -8.14 11.00
N SER A 73 1.84 -7.95 12.05
CA SER A 73 1.26 -9.05 12.80
C SER A 73 0.31 -9.87 11.94
N GLU A 74 -0.64 -9.23 11.26
CA GLU A 74 -1.59 -9.90 10.36
C GLU A 74 -0.88 -10.44 9.10
N GLY A 75 0.06 -9.67 8.56
CA GLY A 75 0.83 -10.05 7.38
C GLY A 75 1.66 -11.32 7.56
N ARG A 76 2.08 -11.67 8.79
CA ARG A 76 2.76 -12.94 9.07
C ARG A 76 1.92 -14.16 8.68
N HIS A 77 0.60 -14.09 8.82
CA HIS A 77 -0.31 -15.17 8.41
C HIS A 77 -0.34 -15.36 6.88
N HIS A 78 0.02 -14.33 6.13
CA HIS A 78 0.02 -14.32 4.66
C HIS A 78 1.44 -14.33 4.06
N ALA A 79 2.45 -14.69 4.85
CA ALA A 79 3.87 -14.69 4.47
C ALA A 79 4.37 -13.32 3.95
N MET A 80 3.79 -12.23 4.46
CA MET A 80 4.21 -10.86 4.12
C MET A 80 5.66 -10.62 4.56
N GLN A 81 6.46 -10.06 3.66
CA GLN A 81 7.85 -9.71 3.90
C GLN A 81 8.06 -8.21 3.70
N PRO A 82 8.92 -7.55 4.50
CA PRO A 82 9.32 -6.18 4.23
C PRO A 82 10.11 -6.14 2.91
N ALA A 83 9.60 -5.41 1.93
CA ALA A 83 10.29 -5.19 0.67
C ALA A 83 11.01 -3.84 0.70
N GLY A 84 12.28 -3.85 0.35
CA GLY A 84 13.09 -2.64 0.27
C GLY A 84 12.74 -1.77 -0.95
N TYR A 85 13.20 -0.52 -0.91
CA TYR A 85 13.05 0.46 -1.99
C TYR A 85 13.47 -0.11 -3.35
N PHE A 86 14.57 -0.85 -3.41
CA PHE A 86 15.09 -1.38 -4.68
C PHE A 86 14.14 -2.38 -5.37
N ALA A 87 13.48 -3.25 -4.60
CA ALA A 87 12.55 -4.23 -5.15
C ALA A 87 11.25 -3.56 -5.63
N LEU A 88 10.67 -2.69 -4.79
CA LEU A 88 9.38 -2.05 -5.08
C LEU A 88 9.48 -0.91 -6.12
N LEU A 89 10.57 -0.14 -6.10
CA LEU A 89 10.70 1.11 -6.87
C LEU A 89 11.76 1.06 -7.98
N ASN A 90 12.53 -0.01 -8.14
CA ASN A 90 13.42 -0.16 -9.31
C ASN A 90 13.10 -1.39 -10.15
N SER A 91 12.93 -2.57 -9.56
CA SER A 91 12.67 -3.78 -10.35
C SER A 91 11.24 -3.82 -10.87
N LEU A 92 10.26 -3.83 -9.95
CA LEU A 92 8.85 -4.02 -10.31
C LEU A 92 8.27 -2.85 -11.11
N ARG A 93 8.74 -1.63 -10.86
CA ARG A 93 8.31 -0.46 -11.65
C ARG A 93 8.74 -0.57 -13.12
N VAL A 94 9.94 -1.09 -13.38
CA VAL A 94 10.52 -1.16 -14.74
C VAL A 94 9.80 -2.24 -15.54
N GLU A 95 9.43 -3.36 -14.90
CA GLU A 95 8.61 -4.39 -15.52
C GLU A 95 7.23 -3.86 -15.97
N LYS A 96 6.68 -2.89 -15.26
CA LYS A 96 5.40 -2.22 -15.61
C LYS A 96 5.58 -1.00 -16.51
N GLY A 97 6.82 -0.59 -16.79
CA GLY A 97 7.11 0.60 -17.58
C GLY A 97 6.76 1.92 -16.89
N PHE A 98 6.68 1.94 -15.55
CA PHE A 98 6.44 3.18 -14.82
C PHE A 98 7.68 4.08 -14.86
N VAL A 99 7.48 5.24 -15.46
CA VAL A 99 8.49 6.27 -15.64
C VAL A 99 8.75 6.99 -14.33
N HIS A 100 10.02 7.13 -13.96
CA HIS A 100 10.46 7.89 -12.79
C HIS A 100 10.98 9.27 -13.21
N TYR A 101 10.33 10.30 -12.71
CA TYR A 101 10.77 11.68 -12.93
C TYR A 101 12.14 11.92 -12.27
N GLY A 102 13.10 12.46 -13.02
CA GLY A 102 14.49 12.66 -12.59
C GLY A 102 15.45 11.54 -12.98
N ALA A 103 14.96 10.33 -13.31
CA ALA A 103 15.78 9.25 -13.86
C ALA A 103 15.47 8.97 -15.33
N ASP A 104 14.18 8.82 -15.67
CA ASP A 104 13.74 8.46 -17.02
C ASP A 104 13.25 9.67 -17.82
N ILE A 105 12.65 10.66 -17.16
CA ILE A 105 12.23 11.92 -17.78
C ILE A 105 12.74 13.07 -16.92
N SER A 106 13.40 14.02 -17.55
CA SER A 106 13.82 15.29 -16.96
C SER A 106 13.48 16.43 -17.92
N THR A 107 13.45 17.66 -17.41
CA THR A 107 13.21 18.86 -18.22
C THR A 107 14.47 19.39 -18.93
N ALA A 108 15.62 18.71 -18.77
CA ALA A 108 16.87 19.04 -19.44
C ALA A 108 17.02 18.30 -20.77
#